data_AF-A0A7D4Y337-F1
#
_entry.id   AF-A0A7D4Y337-F1
#
_cell.length_a   1.000
_cell.length_b   1.000
_cell.length_c   1.000
_cell.angle_alpha   90.00
_cell.angle_beta   90.00
_cell.angle_gamma   90.00
#
_symmetry.space_group_name_H-M   'P 1'
#
loop_
_entity.id
_entity.type
_entity.pdbx_description
1 polymer ?
#
loop_
_entity_poly.entity_id
_entity_poly.type
_entity_poly.pdbx_seq_one_letter_code
_entity_poly.pdbx_strand_id
1 'polypeptide(L)'
;MIKNVYLGNTVTEAATRVGVLTPTASRWIGRWNDGAVDGLRPEFSDGRPPKLDEHQREKFREVLEQHQPLTTHEIQRLIEDAFEVSYAYRHFLRILKYL
;
A
#
# COMPACT_ATOMS: atom_id res chain seq x y z
N MET A 1 18.82 15.35 -9.18
CA MET A 1 19.67 14.27 -9.73
C MET A 1 19.70 14.33 -11.25
N ILE A 2 18.59 14.05 -11.94
CA ILE A 2 18.49 14.03 -13.42
C ILE A 2 19.00 15.33 -14.08
N LYS A 3 18.63 16.49 -13.52
CA LYS A 3 19.16 17.81 -13.90
C LYS A 3 20.70 17.85 -13.99
N ASN A 4 21.42 17.21 -13.05
CA ASN A 4 22.89 17.26 -13.04
C ASN A 4 23.47 16.48 -14.23
N VAL A 5 22.83 15.38 -14.63
CA VAL A 5 23.23 14.60 -15.81
C VAL A 5 23.03 15.43 -17.08
N TYR A 6 21.92 16.15 -17.20
CA TYR A 6 21.70 17.08 -18.32
C TYR A 6 22.67 18.27 -18.35
N LEU A 7 23.22 18.65 -17.19
CA LEU A 7 24.27 19.65 -17.07
C LEU A 7 25.68 19.08 -17.37
N GLY A 8 25.77 17.83 -17.84
CA GLY A 8 27.01 17.17 -18.24
C GLY A 8 27.76 16.48 -17.12
N ASN A 9 27.19 16.38 -15.91
CA ASN A 9 27.85 15.62 -14.84
C ASN A 9 27.84 14.12 -15.13
N THR A 10 28.93 13.45 -14.73
CA THR A 10 28.94 11.99 -14.67
C THR A 10 27.91 11.49 -13.66
N VAL A 11 27.48 10.24 -13.79
CA VAL A 11 26.52 9.63 -12.85
C VAL A 11 27.04 9.69 -11.41
N THR A 12 28.34 9.48 -11.20
CA THR A 12 28.99 9.55 -9.89
C THR A 12 28.93 10.97 -9.32
N GLU A 13 29.30 11.99 -10.09
CA GLU A 13 29.21 13.39 -9.65
C GLU A 13 27.76 13.80 -9.33
N ALA A 14 26.82 13.39 -10.19
CA ALA A 14 25.40 13.64 -9.99
C ALA A 14 24.87 12.96 -8.71
N ALA A 15 25.35 11.76 -8.40
CA ALA A 15 25.03 11.00 -7.19
C ALA A 15 25.59 11.68 -5.93
N THR A 16 26.87 12.04 -5.94
CA THR A 16 27.53 12.77 -4.85
C THR A 16 26.81 14.09 -4.54
N ARG A 17 26.43 14.85 -5.58
CA ARG A 17 25.73 16.14 -5.42
C ARG A 17 24.37 16.04 -4.72
N VAL A 18 23.69 14.90 -4.83
CA VAL A 18 22.37 14.69 -4.21
C VAL A 18 22.41 13.75 -3.00
N GLY A 19 23.62 13.37 -2.54
CA GLY A 19 23.80 12.57 -1.34
C GLY A 19 23.34 11.11 -1.47
N VAL A 20 23.43 10.51 -2.65
CA VAL A 20 23.08 9.09 -2.87
C VAL A 20 24.28 8.30 -3.39
N LEU A 21 24.23 6.98 -3.21
CA LEU A 21 25.22 6.08 -3.80
C LEU A 21 25.05 5.99 -5.33
N THR A 22 26.14 5.83 -6.06
CA THR A 22 26.14 5.69 -7.52
C THR A 22 25.16 4.63 -8.04
N PRO A 23 25.02 3.43 -7.44
CA PRO A 23 24.02 2.45 -7.90
C PRO A 23 22.58 2.95 -7.79
N THR A 24 22.25 3.76 -6.79
CA THR A 24 20.92 4.37 -6.64
C THR A 24 20.68 5.39 -7.75
N ALA A 25 21.67 6.24 -8.05
CA ALA A 25 21.60 7.18 -9.16
C ALA A 25 21.45 6.47 -10.51
N SER A 26 22.19 5.39 -10.75
CA SER A 26 22.07 4.58 -11.97
C SER A 26 20.66 3.98 -12.13
N ARG A 27 20.05 3.46 -11.05
CA ARG A 27 18.66 2.96 -11.08
C ARG A 27 17.66 4.04 -11.43
N TRP A 28 17.80 5.23 -10.83
CA TRP A 28 16.94 6.37 -11.13
C TRP A 28 17.10 6.85 -12.58
N ILE A 29 18.32 6.84 -13.14
CA ILE A 29 18.55 7.18 -14.55
C ILE A 29 17.90 6.14 -15.47
N GLY A 30 18.02 4.85 -15.18
CA GLY A 30 17.34 3.80 -15.95
C GLY A 30 15.83 4.04 -15.97
N ARG A 31 15.21 4.20 -14.79
CA ARG A 31 13.78 4.51 -14.67
C ARG A 31 13.36 5.79 -15.38
N TRP A 32 14.20 6.83 -15.34
CA TRP A 32 13.97 8.07 -16.07
C TRP A 32 14.02 7.86 -17.59
N ASN A 33 14.95 7.06 -18.08
CA ASN A 33 15.04 6.77 -19.52
C ASN A 33 13.86 5.91 -20.00
N ASP A 34 13.35 5.02 -19.14
CA ASP A 34 12.25 4.12 -19.48
C ASP A 34 10.87 4.80 -19.40
N GLY A 35 10.68 5.75 -18.48
CA GLY A 35 9.35 6.30 -18.18
C GLY A 35 9.33 7.79 -17.84
N ALA A 36 10.41 8.53 -18.10
CA ALA A 36 10.55 9.94 -17.75
C ALA A 36 10.15 10.21 -16.28
N VAL A 37 9.30 11.22 -16.06
CA VAL A 37 8.80 11.57 -14.73
C VAL A 37 7.98 10.43 -14.11
N ASP A 38 7.18 9.71 -14.90
CA ASP A 38 6.36 8.61 -14.41
C ASP A 38 7.21 7.42 -13.94
N GLY A 39 8.35 7.15 -14.59
CA GLY A 39 9.29 6.11 -14.16
C GLY A 39 9.94 6.40 -12.79
N LEU A 40 9.99 7.68 -12.38
CA LEU A 40 10.45 8.07 -11.04
C LEU A 40 9.33 8.07 -9.99
N ARG A 41 8.07 7.88 -10.39
CA ARG A 41 6.96 7.78 -9.43
C ARG A 41 7.21 6.53 -8.56
N PRO A 42 7.08 6.64 -7.23
CA PRO A 42 7.11 5.46 -6.38
C PRO A 42 6.01 4.50 -6.79
N GLU A 43 6.35 3.23 -6.97
CA GLU A 43 5.37 2.17 -6.99
C GLU A 43 4.85 2.01 -5.55
N PHE A 44 3.78 2.73 -5.21
CA PHE A 44 3.06 2.48 -3.98
C PHE A 44 2.39 1.12 -4.12
N SER A 45 3.05 0.08 -3.61
CA SER A 45 2.31 -1.10 -3.18
C SER A 45 1.63 -0.69 -1.89
N ASP A 46 0.30 -0.66 -1.89
CA ASP A 46 -0.54 -0.20 -0.76
C ASP A 46 -0.55 -1.22 0.39
N GLY A 47 0.65 -1.55 0.86
CA GLY A 47 0.92 -2.61 1.83
C GLY A 47 0.45 -3.99 1.35
N ARG A 48 0.33 -4.89 2.32
CA ARG A 48 -0.32 -6.19 2.11
C ARG A 48 -1.82 -5.92 1.91
N PRO A 49 -2.46 -6.48 0.87
CA PRO A 49 -3.89 -6.30 0.67
C PRO A 49 -4.67 -6.74 1.91
N PRO A 50 -5.79 -6.05 2.24
CA PRO A 50 -6.65 -6.42 3.35
C PRO A 50 -7.15 -7.86 3.18
N LYS A 51 -7.43 -8.55 4.29
CA LYS A 51 -7.91 -9.95 4.25
C LYS A 51 -9.30 -10.08 3.62
N LEU A 52 -10.06 -8.99 3.53
CA LEU A 52 -11.33 -8.94 2.83
C LEU A 52 -11.17 -8.04 1.62
N ASP A 53 -11.62 -8.53 0.47
CA ASP A 53 -11.80 -7.69 -0.71
C ASP A 53 -13.03 -6.77 -0.57
N GLU A 54 -13.21 -5.85 -1.51
CA GLU A 54 -14.28 -4.86 -1.42
C GLU A 54 -15.69 -5.49 -1.49
N HIS A 55 -15.87 -6.56 -2.29
CA HIS A 55 -17.15 -7.26 -2.38
C HIS A 55 -17.49 -7.99 -1.07
N GLN A 56 -16.48 -8.60 -0.43
CA GLN A 56 -16.63 -9.22 0.87
C GLN A 56 -16.98 -8.20 1.95
N ARG A 57 -16.40 -6.99 1.90
CA ARG A 57 -16.75 -5.89 2.82
C ARG A 57 -18.17 -5.40 2.62
N GLU A 58 -18.61 -5.24 1.38
CA GLU A 58 -19.98 -4.84 1.06
C GLU A 58 -21.00 -5.86 1.56
N LYS A 59 -20.80 -7.14 1.24
CA LYS A 59 -21.63 -8.24 1.76
C LYS A 59 -21.64 -8.29 3.30
N PHE A 60 -20.52 -7.99 3.93
CA PHE A 60 -20.44 -7.94 5.39
C PHE A 60 -21.28 -6.80 5.98
N ARG A 61 -21.28 -5.60 5.37
CA ARG A 61 -22.12 -4.47 5.80
C ARG A 61 -23.60 -4.83 5.76
N GLU A 62 -24.05 -5.47 4.67
CA GLU A 62 -25.45 -5.91 4.54
C GLU A 62 -25.86 -6.86 5.67
N VAL A 63 -24.99 -7.83 6.01
CA VAL A 63 -25.25 -8.77 7.11
C VAL A 63 -25.30 -8.06 8.46
N LEU A 64 -24.41 -7.09 8.68
CA LEU A 64 -24.41 -6.28 9.91
C LEU A 64 -25.68 -5.46 10.07
N GLU A 65 -26.18 -4.84 9.00
CA GLU A 65 -27.44 -4.08 9.02
C GLU A 65 -28.65 -4.95 9.35
N GLN A 66 -28.70 -6.18 8.83
CA GLN A 66 -29.82 -7.10 9.05
C GLN A 66 -29.88 -7.70 10.47
N HIS A 67 -28.75 -7.76 11.18
CA HIS A 67 -28.64 -8.51 12.44
C HIS A 67 -28.45 -7.59 13.67
N GLN A 68 -28.59 -6.27 13.55
CA GLN A 68 -28.45 -5.37 14.69
C GLN A 68 -29.53 -5.61 15.76
N PRO A 69 -29.20 -5.53 17.06
CA PRO A 69 -27.90 -5.17 17.63
C PRO A 69 -26.95 -6.37 17.81
N LEU A 70 -25.68 -6.23 17.42
CA LEU A 70 -24.61 -7.21 17.66
C LEU A 70 -23.48 -6.61 18.48
N THR A 71 -22.88 -7.41 19.37
CA THR A 71 -21.65 -7.07 20.06
C THR A 71 -20.43 -7.24 19.15
N THR A 72 -19.34 -6.53 19.43
CA THR A 72 -18.08 -6.68 18.68
C THR A 72 -17.59 -8.12 18.59
N HIS A 73 -17.77 -8.93 19.64
CA HIS A 73 -17.39 -10.34 19.63
C HIS A 73 -18.25 -11.19 18.71
N GLU A 74 -19.54 -10.89 18.58
CA GLU A 74 -20.45 -11.56 17.64
C GLU A 74 -20.13 -11.17 16.20
N ILE A 75 -19.89 -9.88 15.96
CA ILE A 75 -19.47 -9.34 14.66
C ILE A 75 -18.15 -9.99 14.23
N GLN A 76 -17.20 -10.21 15.16
CA GLN A 76 -15.96 -10.92 14.86
C GLN A 76 -16.22 -12.39 14.52
N ARG A 77 -16.95 -13.15 15.33
CA ARG A 77 -17.22 -14.56 14.98
C ARG A 77 -17.92 -14.70 13.63
N LEU A 78 -18.87 -13.82 13.35
CA LEU A 78 -19.59 -13.80 12.08
C LEU A 78 -18.65 -13.59 10.89
N ILE A 79 -17.68 -12.66 10.98
CA ILE A 79 -16.72 -12.44 9.89
C ILE A 79 -15.78 -13.62 9.71
N GLU A 80 -15.37 -14.25 10.81
CA GLU A 80 -14.43 -15.37 10.79
C GLU A 80 -15.10 -16.62 10.20
N ASP A 81 -16.34 -16.88 10.57
CA ASP A 81 -17.14 -18.00 10.05
C ASP A 81 -17.56 -17.78 8.59
N ALA A 82 -17.95 -16.56 8.21
CA ALA A 82 -18.48 -16.28 6.86
C ALA A 82 -17.40 -16.19 5.77
N PHE A 83 -16.18 -15.79 6.12
CA PHE A 83 -15.10 -15.56 5.15
C PHE A 83 -13.85 -16.42 5.40
N GLU A 84 -13.89 -17.35 6.37
CA GLU A 84 -12.75 -18.21 6.77
C GLU A 84 -11.47 -17.42 7.07
N VAL A 85 -11.63 -16.18 7.55
CA VAL A 85 -10.52 -15.30 7.96
C VAL A 85 -10.40 -15.32 9.47
N SER A 86 -9.21 -15.08 10.02
CA SER A 86 -9.03 -14.86 11.46
C SER A 86 -8.44 -13.49 11.72
N TYR A 87 -9.00 -12.72 12.64
CA TYR A 87 -8.46 -11.42 13.03
C TYR A 87 -8.01 -11.44 14.49
N ALA A 88 -6.89 -10.79 14.78
CA ALA A 88 -6.62 -10.41 16.16
C ALA A 88 -7.67 -9.38 16.61
N TYR A 89 -8.23 -9.51 17.81
CA TYR A 89 -9.29 -8.62 18.32
C TYR A 89 -8.97 -7.12 18.16
N ARG A 90 -7.73 -6.71 18.49
CA ARG A 90 -7.26 -5.33 18.31
C ARG A 90 -7.27 -4.87 16.85
N HIS A 91 -6.91 -5.76 15.93
CA HIS A 91 -6.94 -5.49 14.49
C HIS A 91 -8.37 -5.39 13.99
N PHE A 92 -9.25 -6.26 14.46
CA PHE A 92 -10.66 -6.26 14.14
C PHE A 92 -11.36 -4.96 14.56
N LEU A 93 -11.13 -4.49 15.79
CA LEU A 93 -11.62 -3.19 16.26
C LEU A 93 -11.20 -2.02 15.37
N ARG A 94 -10.01 -2.09 14.76
CA ARG A 94 -9.54 -1.07 13.82
C ARG A 94 -10.29 -1.18 12.49
N ILE A 95 -10.50 -2.38 11.97
CA ILE A 95 -11.26 -2.62 10.74
C ILE A 95 -12.70 -2.14 10.88
N LEU A 96 -13.34 -2.40 12.02
CA LEU A 96 -14.73 -2.01 12.29
C LEU A 96 -14.98 -0.50 12.16
N LYS A 97 -13.97 0.34 12.39
CA LYS A 97 -14.07 1.80 12.20
C LYS A 97 -14.14 2.24 10.73
N TYR A 98 -13.67 1.39 9.82
CA TYR A 98 -13.60 1.65 8.38
C TYR A 98 -14.55 0.73 7.60
N LEU A 99 -15.36 -0.04 8.30
CA LEU A 99 -16.46 -0.82 7.72
C LEU A 99 -17.67 0.08 7.60
#